data_AF-A0A6J7JFN6-F1
#
_entry.id   AF-A0A6J7JFN6-F1
#
_cell.length_a   1.000
_cell.length_b   1.000
_cell.length_c   1.000
_cell.angle_alpha   90.00
_cell.angle_beta   90.00
_cell.angle_gamma   90.00
#
_symmetry.space_group_name_H-M   'P 1'
#
loop_
_entity.id
_entity.type
_entity.pdbx_description
1 polymer ?
#
loop_
_entity_poly.entity_id
_entity_poly.type
_entity_poly.pdbx_seq_one_letter_code
_entity_poly.pdbx_strand_id
1 'polypeptide(L)' 'MGCVVNGPGEAREADLGVASGNGKGQIFVRGEVIKTVPESQIVETLIEEAMKLAAEMGDVSGEPIVMTS' A
#
# COMPACT_ATOMS: atom_id res chain seq x y z
N MET A 1 -10.00 -7.87 13.47
CA MET A 1 -9.94 -6.51 12.91
C MET A 1 -8.95 -6.51 11.76
N GLY A 2 -9.33 -7.00 10.58
CA GLY A 2 -8.40 -7.25 9.47
C GLY A 2 -9.04 -6.96 8.12
N CYS A 3 -9.83 -5.90 8.03
CA CYS A 3 -10.42 -5.45 6.78
C CYS A 3 -10.00 -4.00 6.56
N VAL A 4 -8.75 -3.80 6.17
CA VAL A 4 -8.36 -2.61 5.40
C VAL A 4 -8.50 -3.03 3.95
N VAL A 5 -9.75 -3.19 3.50
CA VAL A 5 -10.27 -3.06 2.11
C VAL A 5 -11.61 -3.79 1.99
N ASN A 6 -12.66 -3.07 1.59
CA ASN A 6 -13.93 -3.67 1.20
C ASN A 6 -13.80 -4.22 -0.24
N GLY A 7 -13.13 -5.36 -0.36
CA GLY A 7 -13.16 -6.22 -1.53
C GLY A 7 -12.30 -5.81 -2.74
N PRO A 8 -12.14 -6.73 -3.71
CA PRO A 8 -11.31 -6.55 -4.91
C PRO A 8 -11.78 -5.44 -5.86
N GLY A 9 -12.96 -4.86 -5.63
CA GLY A 9 -13.48 -3.70 -6.39
C GLY A 9 -12.76 -2.39 -6.01
N GLU A 10 -12.59 -2.12 -4.71
CA GLU A 10 -11.92 -0.90 -4.22
C GLU A 10 -10.40 -0.94 -4.42
N ALA A 11 -9.78 -2.13 -4.37
CA ALA A 11 -8.35 -2.30 -4.67
C ALA A 11 -8.00 -2.06 -6.15
N ARG A 12 -9.00 -2.03 -7.05
CA ARG A 12 -8.82 -1.73 -8.48
C ARG A 12 -8.71 -0.23 -8.76
N GLU A 13 -9.15 0.60 -7.81
CA GLU A 13 -9.03 2.06 -7.84
C GLU A 13 -7.80 2.57 -7.07
N ALA A 14 -7.16 1.73 -6.24
CA ALA A 14 -5.97 2.11 -5.48
C ALA A 14 -4.68 1.90 -6.29
N ASP A 15 -3.86 2.94 -6.42
CA ASP A 15 -2.54 2.84 -7.04
C ASP A 15 -1.58 1.95 -6.23
N LEU A 16 -1.75 1.87 -4.90
CA LEU A 16 -0.93 1.10 -3.98
C LEU A 16 -1.79 0.49 -2.85
N GLY A 17 -1.53 -0.77 -2.47
CA GLY A 17 -2.20 -1.45 -1.37
C GLY A 17 -1.41 -2.59 -0.74
N VAL A 18 -1.88 -3.12 0.38
CA VAL A 18 -1.29 -4.30 1.06
C VAL A 18 -2.36 -5.28 1.53
N ALA A 19 -2.07 -6.58 1.42
CA ALA A 19 -2.82 -7.63 2.09
C ALA A 19 -1.91 -8.41 3.04
N SER A 20 -2.22 -8.36 4.34
CA SER A 20 -1.44 -9.01 5.40
C SER A 20 -2.08 -10.33 5.86
N GLY A 21 -1.26 -11.34 6.10
CA GLY A 21 -1.69 -12.63 6.64
C GLY A 21 -0.53 -13.60 6.86
N ASN A 22 -0.65 -14.51 7.82
CA ASN A 22 0.38 -15.51 8.16
C ASN A 22 1.79 -14.90 8.40
N GLY A 23 1.87 -13.72 9.04
CA GLY A 23 3.14 -13.04 9.36
C GLY A 23 3.87 -12.40 8.16
N LYS A 24 3.18 -12.26 7.02
CA LYS A 24 3.69 -11.63 5.80
C LYS A 24 2.65 -10.70 5.19
N GLY A 25 3.10 -9.73 4.40
CA GLY A 25 2.26 -8.84 3.60
C GLY A 25 2.61 -8.94 2.13
N GLN A 26 1.58 -8.96 1.28
CA GLN A 26 1.69 -8.83 -0.16
C GLN A 26 1.38 -7.39 -0.53
N ILE A 27 2.30 -6.72 -1.22
CA ILE A 27 2.16 -5.35 -1.70
C ILE A 27 1.63 -5.39 -3.13
N PHE A 28 0.60 -4.59 -3.39
CA PHE A 28 -0.07 -4.50 -4.67
C PHE A 28 0.09 -3.10 -5.24
N VAL A 29 0.38 -3.00 -6.53
CA VAL A 29 0.35 -1.73 -7.29
C VAL A 29 -0.60 -1.93 -8.45
N ARG A 30 -1.62 -1.07 -8.57
CA ARG A 30 -2.66 -1.16 -9.63
C ARG A 30 -3.30 -2.55 -9.76
N GLY A 31 -3.47 -3.23 -8.63
CA GLY A 31 -4.06 -4.57 -8.56
C GLY A 31 -3.10 -5.74 -8.83
N GLU A 32 -1.82 -5.50 -9.08
CA GLU A 32 -0.81 -6.55 -9.31
C GLU A 32 0.13 -6.70 -8.10
N VAL A 33 0.43 -7.94 -7.70
CA VAL A 33 1.39 -8.20 -6.61
C VAL A 33 2.81 -7.91 -7.10
N ILE A 34 3.45 -6.91 -6.50
CA ILE A 34 4.83 -6.55 -6.84
C ILE A 34 5.85 -7.14 -5.86
N LYS A 35 5.45 -7.35 -4.59
CA LYS A 35 6.37 -7.80 -3.53
C LYS A 35 5.64 -8.56 -2.42
N THR A 36 6.31 -9.52 -1.82
CA THR A 36 5.89 -10.13 -0.54
C THR A 36 6.99 -9.91 0.48
N VAL A 37 6.64 -9.36 1.64
CA VAL A 37 7.57 -9.01 2.71
C VAL A 37 7.09 -9.55 4.06
N PRO A 38 7.97 -9.79 5.04
CA PRO A 38 7.55 -10.08 6.40
C PRO A 38 6.77 -8.92 7.00
N GLU A 39 5.92 -9.20 7.99
CA GLU A 39 5.05 -8.18 8.62
C GLU A 39 5.81 -6.95 9.12
N SER A 40 7.02 -7.14 9.64
CA SER A 40 7.90 -6.05 10.11
C SER A 40 8.35 -5.08 9.01
N GLN A 41 8.32 -5.48 7.74
CA GLN A 41 8.78 -4.69 6.61
C GLN A 41 7.63 -4.12 5.77
N ILE A 42 6.38 -4.43 6.11
CA ILE A 42 5.20 -3.98 5.36
C ILE A 42 5.16 -2.45 5.29
N VAL A 43 5.29 -1.79 6.45
CA VAL A 43 5.17 -0.33 6.54
C VAL A 43 6.29 0.36 5.79
N GLU A 44 7.53 -0.09 5.99
CA GLU A 44 8.70 0.45 5.29
C GLU A 44 8.55 0.31 3.77
N THR A 45 8.20 -0.89 3.31
CA THR A 45 8.02 -1.16 1.88
C THR A 45 6.89 -0.31 1.28
N LEU A 46 5.76 -0.14 1.98
CA LEU A 46 4.68 0.71 1.48
C LEU A 46 5.10 2.17 1.33
N ILE A 47 5.85 2.71 2.29
CA ILE A 47 6.33 4.10 2.23
C ILE A 47 7.32 4.26 1.07
N GLU A 48 8.24 3.31 0.88
CA GLU A 48 9.18 3.32 -0.24
C GLU A 48 8.45 3.31 -1.59
N GLU A 49 7.47 2.42 -1.76
CA GLU A 49 6.72 2.32 -3.02
C GLU A 49 5.81 3.54 -3.24
N ALA A 50 5.20 4.09 -2.19
CA ALA A 50 4.45 5.34 -2.27
C ALA A 50 5.32 6.51 -2.71
N MET A 51 6.54 6.64 -2.17
CA MET A 51 7.50 7.67 -2.56
C MET A 51 7.97 7.50 -4.01
N LYS A 52 8.18 6.26 -4.48
CA LYS A 52 8.53 6.01 -5.89
C LYS A 52 7.40 6.43 -6.82
N LEU A 53 6.15 6.04 -6.50
CA LEU A 53 4.98 6.44 -7.29
C LEU A 53 4.82 7.96 -7.31
N ALA A 54 4.99 8.62 -6.17
CA ALA A 54 4.96 10.09 -6.09
C ALA A 54 6.12 10.77 -6.83
N ALA A 55 7.30 10.14 -6.91
CA ALA A 55 8.43 10.67 -7.67
C ALA A 55 8.24 10.51 -9.19
N GLU A 56 7.59 9.43 -9.64
CA GLU A 56 7.24 9.23 -11.04
C GLU A 56 6.07 10.14 -11.49
N MET A 57 5.16 10.48 -10.58
CA MET A 57 4.08 11.44 -10.77
C MET A 57 4.55 12.83 -10.30
N GLY A 58 5.37 13.50 -11.11
CA GLY A 58 6.04 14.76 -10.74
C GLY A 58 5.20 15.75 -9.91
N ASP A 59 5.78 16.16 -8.79
CA ASP A 59 5.39 17.27 -7.89
C ASP A 59 3.91 17.29 -7.45
N VAL A 60 3.59 16.52 -6.40
CA VAL A 60 2.43 16.80 -5.55
C VAL A 60 2.84 16.78 -4.08
N SER A 61 2.97 17.98 -3.51
CA SER A 61 3.24 18.24 -2.09
C SER A 61 2.02 17.93 -1.21
N GLY A 62 1.53 16.69 -1.21
CA GLY A 62 0.47 16.23 -0.32
C GLY A 62 1.06 15.51 0.88
N GLU A 63 1.04 16.12 2.06
CA GLU A 63 1.37 15.43 3.30
C GLU A 63 0.45 14.21 3.51
N PRO A 64 0.98 13.04 3.88
CA PRO A 64 0.16 11.86 4.13
C PRO A 64 -0.71 12.10 5.38
N ILE A 65 -2.02 12.22 5.18
CA ILE A 65 -2.98 12.30 6.29
C ILE A 65 -3.20 10.91 6.88
N VAL A 66 -2.51 10.62 8.00
CA VAL A 66 -2.81 9.41 8.78
C VAL A 66 -4.00 9.73 9.68
N MET A 67 -5.21 9.37 9.24
CA MET A 67 -6.42 9.45 10.08
C MET A 67 -6.36 8.36 11.15
N THR A 68 -6.03 8.74 12.38
CA THR A 68 -6.28 7.93 13.58
C THR A 68 -7.69 8.24 14.09
N SER A 69 -8.59 7.26 14.02
CA SER A 69 -9.85 7.28 14.79
C SER A 69 -9.63 6.93 16.25
#